data_AF-A0A218UMG6-F1
#
_entry.id   AF-A0A218UMG6-F1
#
_cell.length_a   1.000
_cell.length_b   1.000
_cell.length_c   1.000
_cell.angle_alpha   90.00
_cell.angle_beta   90.00
_cell.angle_gamma   90.00
#
_symmetry.space_group_name_H-M   'P 1'
#
loop_
_entity.id
_entity.type
_entity.pdbx_description
1 polymer ?
#
loop_
_entity_poly.entity_id
_entity_poly.type
_entity_poly.pdbx_seq_one_letter_code
_entity_poly.pdbx_strand_id
1 'polypeptide(L)'
;MNPRLPYVLLVGAAVIIFILSCMLLSRGGRSPSCESQPRVEEKTGSMSQSLVFADLTPEEMSQVVDLDVGGVKNSLVAHDMAFEMTRAPWSPEQQIERPRLTKKVLDTEDQAAFRLHSKMPRYIYFAANSKNKWGHQRGYRIQISSFAGDHIPEASSMERAISWARYQLAVTRRKEEEPTSTSIYNQNDPWMPTVAFADFINNETITNEDLVAWITAGFLHIPHSEDIPNTVTVGNSVGFLLRPYNYYDMDPSIYSHDGVFFTSEQDFTACEINPLACLPKTASCLPNFPPFTYDGFRNMSRL
;
A
#
# COMPACT_ATOMS: atom_id res chain seq x y z
N MET A 1 -20.91 11.68 -70.27
CA MET A 1 -20.50 11.00 -69.03
C MET A 1 -20.52 9.49 -69.29
N ASN A 2 -19.41 8.79 -69.04
CA ASN A 2 -19.30 7.36 -69.31
C ASN A 2 -20.07 6.57 -68.23
N PRO A 3 -21.20 5.90 -68.56
CA PRO A 3 -22.05 5.25 -67.56
C PRO A 3 -21.39 4.06 -66.86
N ARG A 4 -20.22 3.61 -67.33
CA ARG A 4 -19.47 2.48 -66.74
C ARG A 4 -18.58 2.88 -65.57
N LEU A 5 -18.17 4.15 -65.47
CA LEU A 5 -17.27 4.63 -64.42
C LEU A 5 -17.85 4.52 -62.98
N PRO A 6 -19.12 4.89 -62.71
CA PRO A 6 -19.69 4.72 -61.36
C PRO A 6 -19.83 3.25 -60.95
N TYR A 7 -20.07 2.36 -61.92
CA TYR A 7 -20.17 0.91 -61.67
C TYR A 7 -18.81 0.32 -61.28
N VAL A 8 -17.73 0.72 -61.95
CA VAL A 8 -16.36 0.28 -61.61
C VAL A 8 -15.95 0.76 -60.21
N LEU A 9 -16.30 1.99 -59.83
CA LEU A 9 -16.03 2.52 -58.49
C LEU A 9 -16.83 1.80 -57.41
N LEU A 10 -18.11 1.47 -57.65
CA LEU A 10 -18.96 0.71 -56.74
C LEU A 10 -18.44 -0.72 -56.51
N VAL A 11 -18.04 -1.40 -57.59
CA VAL A 11 -17.45 -2.74 -57.49
C VAL A 11 -16.11 -2.71 -56.78
N GLY A 12 -15.25 -1.71 -57.08
CA GLY A 12 -13.97 -1.53 -56.39
C GLY A 12 -14.13 -1.29 -54.89
N ALA A 13 -15.07 -0.42 -54.50
CA ALA A 13 -15.37 -0.16 -53.09
C ALA A 13 -15.91 -1.40 -52.37
N ALA A 14 -16.80 -2.18 -53.00
CA ALA A 14 -17.33 -3.41 -52.43
C ALA A 14 -16.24 -4.47 -52.20
N VAL A 15 -15.28 -4.60 -53.13
CA VAL A 15 -14.14 -5.52 -52.99
C VAL A 15 -13.22 -5.09 -51.85
N ILE A 16 -12.92 -3.79 -51.73
CA ILE A 16 -12.08 -3.28 -50.63
C ILE A 16 -12.75 -3.49 -49.27
N ILE A 17 -14.06 -3.23 -49.17
CA ILE A 17 -14.82 -3.48 -47.94
C ILE A 17 -14.80 -4.97 -47.60
N PHE A 18 -15.03 -5.85 -48.58
CA PHE A 18 -14.97 -7.30 -48.36
C PHE A 18 -13.60 -7.76 -47.87
N ILE A 19 -12.51 -7.25 -48.46
CA ILE A 19 -11.14 -7.56 -48.02
C ILE A 19 -10.89 -7.06 -46.59
N LEU A 20 -11.30 -5.83 -46.27
CA LEU A 20 -11.16 -5.28 -44.91
C LEU A 20 -12.00 -6.05 -43.89
N SER A 21 -13.22 -6.46 -44.24
CA SER A 21 -14.08 -7.30 -43.40
C SER A 21 -13.46 -8.68 -43.18
N CYS A 22 -12.91 -9.32 -44.22
CA CYS A 22 -12.18 -10.58 -44.07
C CYS A 22 -10.94 -10.42 -43.17
N MET A 23 -10.14 -9.37 -43.37
CA MET A 23 -8.96 -9.09 -42.53
C MET A 23 -9.32 -8.84 -41.06
N LEU A 24 -10.46 -8.20 -40.79
CA LEU A 24 -10.97 -7.96 -39.43
C LEU A 24 -11.54 -9.24 -38.80
N LEU A 25 -12.22 -10.08 -39.58
CA LEU A 25 -12.79 -11.35 -39.10
C LEU A 25 -11.72 -12.44 -38.91
N SER A 26 -10.65 -12.45 -39.71
CA SER A 26 -9.53 -13.39 -39.58
C SER A 26 -8.57 -13.08 -38.45
N ARG A 27 -8.64 -11.87 -37.86
CA ARG A 27 -7.85 -11.49 -36.67
C ARG A 27 -8.37 -12.08 -35.36
N GLY A 28 -9.51 -12.79 -35.38
CA GLY A 28 -10.07 -13.51 -34.24
C GLY A 28 -9.54 -14.94 -34.04
N GLY A 29 -8.28 -15.21 -34.37
CA GLY A 29 -7.66 -16.52 -34.09
C GLY A 29 -7.49 -16.70 -32.57
N ARG A 30 -8.04 -17.79 -32.01
CA ARG A 30 -7.72 -18.21 -30.63
C ARG A 30 -6.21 -18.42 -30.54
N SER A 31 -5.57 -17.75 -29.59
CA SER A 31 -4.16 -18.02 -29.27
C SER A 31 -3.99 -19.51 -28.99
N PRO A 32 -2.91 -20.16 -29.48
CA PRO A 32 -2.63 -21.55 -29.17
C PRO A 32 -2.62 -21.78 -27.65
N SER A 33 -3.06 -22.97 -27.25
CA SER A 33 -3.02 -23.39 -25.84
C SER A 33 -1.63 -23.93 -25.51
N CYS A 34 -1.08 -23.55 -24.36
CA CYS A 34 0.15 -24.11 -23.82
C CYS A 34 -0.16 -24.99 -22.59
N GLU A 35 0.62 -26.06 -22.42
CA GLU A 35 0.56 -26.92 -21.23
C GLU A 35 1.03 -26.14 -20.00
N SER A 36 0.19 -26.03 -18.98
CA SER A 36 0.55 -25.37 -17.73
C SER A 36 1.39 -26.30 -16.86
N GLN A 37 2.52 -25.83 -16.34
CA GLN A 37 3.20 -26.50 -15.23
C GLN A 37 2.27 -26.53 -14.00
N PRO A 38 2.23 -27.64 -13.22
CA PRO A 38 1.35 -27.75 -12.07
C PRO A 38 1.69 -26.66 -11.04
N ARG A 39 0.71 -25.80 -10.75
CA ARG A 39 0.78 -24.87 -9.61
C ARG A 39 0.59 -25.65 -8.32
N VAL A 40 1.45 -25.38 -7.34
CA VAL A 40 1.17 -25.68 -5.93
C VAL A 40 -0.03 -24.82 -5.54
N GLU A 41 -1.18 -25.45 -5.26
CA GLU A 41 -2.36 -24.78 -4.72
C GLU A 41 -2.07 -24.31 -3.30
N GLU A 42 -1.88 -23.01 -3.13
CA GLU A 42 -1.93 -22.38 -1.81
C GLU A 42 -3.41 -22.13 -1.46
N LYS A 43 -3.93 -22.94 -0.53
CA LYS A 43 -5.31 -22.81 -0.01
C LYS A 43 -5.44 -21.54 0.82
N THR A 44 -5.77 -20.42 0.19
CA THR A 44 -6.26 -19.24 0.90
C THR A 44 -7.74 -19.41 1.21
N GLY A 45 -8.03 -19.87 2.43
CA GLY A 45 -9.39 -19.94 2.95
C GLY A 45 -9.92 -18.54 3.21
N SER A 46 -10.72 -18.01 2.29
CA SER A 46 -11.51 -16.80 2.54
C SER A 46 -12.71 -17.15 3.43
N MET A 47 -12.72 -16.62 4.65
CA MET A 47 -13.88 -16.71 5.53
C MET A 47 -14.97 -15.76 5.04
N SER A 48 -16.04 -16.34 4.51
CA SER A 48 -17.29 -15.67 4.22
C SER A 48 -17.93 -15.16 5.53
N GLN A 49 -17.78 -13.87 5.82
CA GLN A 49 -18.67 -13.13 6.70
C GLN A 49 -19.31 -11.98 5.94
N SER A 50 -20.57 -11.71 6.29
CA SER A 50 -21.50 -10.79 5.62
C SER A 50 -20.98 -9.34 5.63
N LEU A 51 -20.68 -8.78 4.45
CA LEU A 51 -20.14 -7.41 4.26
C LEU A 51 -21.20 -6.30 4.28
N VAL A 52 -22.32 -6.50 4.98
CA VAL A 52 -23.41 -5.50 5.01
C VAL A 52 -23.09 -4.34 5.97
N PHE A 53 -22.15 -4.55 6.89
CA PHE A 53 -21.49 -3.51 7.68
C PHE A 53 -20.06 -3.99 7.97
N ALA A 54 -19.16 -3.82 7.02
CA ALA A 54 -17.73 -4.03 7.28
C ALA A 54 -17.13 -2.69 7.70
N ASP A 55 -17.49 -2.22 8.90
CA ASP A 55 -16.56 -1.37 9.64
C ASP A 55 -15.28 -2.20 9.82
N LEU A 56 -14.12 -1.62 9.53
CA LEU A 56 -12.84 -2.28 9.82
C LEU A 56 -12.90 -2.81 11.25
N THR A 57 -12.64 -4.10 11.43
CA THR A 57 -12.55 -4.68 12.78
C THR A 57 -11.52 -3.89 13.60
N PRO A 58 -11.64 -3.82 14.94
CA PRO A 58 -10.60 -3.25 15.79
C PRO A 58 -9.18 -3.77 15.49
N GLU A 59 -9.08 -5.02 15.04
CA GLU A 59 -7.85 -5.69 14.62
C GLU A 59 -7.35 -5.20 13.24
N GLU A 60 -8.25 -4.94 12.29
CA GLU A 60 -7.91 -4.33 10.99
C GLU A 60 -7.56 -2.84 11.13
N MET A 61 -8.22 -2.13 12.06
CA MET A 61 -7.91 -0.74 12.37
C MET A 61 -6.58 -0.61 13.12
N SER A 62 -6.16 -1.59 13.92
CA SER A 62 -4.89 -1.56 14.67
C SER A 62 -3.90 -2.58 14.13
N GLN A 63 -3.10 -2.17 13.14
CA GLN A 63 -2.07 -3.04 12.59
C GLN A 63 -0.78 -2.93 13.41
N VAL A 64 -0.29 -4.09 13.83
CA VAL A 64 0.99 -4.27 14.51
C VAL A 64 2.08 -4.42 13.46
N VAL A 65 3.10 -3.59 13.53
CA VAL A 65 4.28 -3.72 12.68
C VAL A 65 5.51 -3.84 13.56
N ASP A 66 5.93 -5.08 13.77
CA ASP A 66 7.21 -5.42 14.38
C ASP A 66 8.31 -5.33 13.30
N LEU A 67 9.14 -4.28 13.36
CA LEU A 67 10.11 -3.93 12.33
C LEU A 67 11.54 -4.08 12.84
N ASP A 68 12.18 -5.20 12.49
CA ASP A 68 13.61 -5.44 12.75
C ASP A 68 14.51 -4.83 11.67
N VAL A 69 14.55 -3.50 11.55
CA VAL A 69 15.29 -2.84 10.47
C VAL A 69 16.79 -3.02 10.65
N GLY A 70 17.40 -3.89 9.83
CA GLY A 70 18.83 -4.19 9.94
C GLY A 70 19.20 -4.88 11.27
N GLY A 71 18.23 -5.55 11.90
CA GLY A 71 18.32 -6.18 13.22
C GLY A 71 17.32 -5.58 14.21
N VAL A 72 17.20 -6.23 15.37
CA VAL A 72 16.17 -5.94 16.39
C VAL A 72 16.28 -4.54 16.99
N LYS A 73 17.51 -4.06 17.25
CA LYS A 73 17.69 -2.78 17.93
C LYS A 73 17.55 -1.60 16.99
N ASN A 74 16.49 -0.81 17.16
CA ASN A 74 16.14 0.31 16.30
C ASN A 74 15.89 1.60 17.11
N SER A 75 15.90 2.72 16.42
CA SER A 75 15.46 4.03 16.95
C SER A 75 14.42 4.64 16.02
N LEU A 76 13.49 5.42 16.58
CA LEU A 76 12.50 6.12 15.78
C LEU A 76 12.96 7.54 15.45
N VAL A 77 12.94 7.91 14.17
CA VAL A 77 13.41 9.21 13.70
C VAL A 77 12.32 9.93 12.91
N ALA A 78 12.12 11.19 13.28
CA ALA A 78 11.23 12.13 12.60
C ALA A 78 12.04 13.12 11.76
N HIS A 79 11.75 13.16 10.47
CA HIS A 79 12.20 14.19 9.54
C HIS A 79 11.02 15.05 9.09
N ASP A 80 11.24 16.36 9.00
CA ASP A 80 10.26 17.30 8.47
C ASP A 80 10.98 18.46 7.77
N MET A 81 10.25 19.51 7.42
CA MET A 81 10.74 20.66 6.70
C MET A 81 10.27 21.94 7.39
N ALA A 82 11.17 22.91 7.46
CA ALA A 82 10.91 24.28 7.89
C ALA A 82 11.49 25.26 6.88
N PHE A 83 11.06 26.52 6.93
CA PHE A 83 11.67 27.60 6.16
C PHE A 83 12.54 28.46 7.06
N GLU A 84 13.69 28.86 6.53
CA GLU A 84 14.63 29.77 7.19
C GLU A 84 14.84 30.98 6.27
N MET A 85 14.51 32.17 6.77
CA MET A 85 14.80 33.42 6.05
C MET A 85 16.31 33.66 6.03
N THR A 86 16.89 33.76 4.84
CA THR A 86 18.32 34.04 4.66
C THR A 86 18.53 35.06 3.55
N ARG A 87 19.65 35.79 3.59
CA ARG A 87 20.06 36.63 2.45
C ARG A 87 20.45 35.75 1.27
N ALA A 88 20.15 36.19 0.05
CA ALA A 88 20.55 35.48 -1.15
C ALA A 88 22.09 35.57 -1.33
N PRO A 89 22.81 34.44 -1.43
CA PRO A 89 24.28 34.45 -1.56
C PRO A 89 24.81 35.25 -2.77
N TRP A 90 24.00 35.36 -3.83
CA TRP A 90 24.34 36.08 -5.06
C TRP A 90 23.76 37.51 -5.11
N SER A 91 22.94 37.93 -4.14
CA SER A 91 22.37 39.28 -4.06
C SER A 91 22.04 39.63 -2.61
N PRO A 92 23.00 40.17 -1.85
CA PRO A 92 22.85 40.40 -0.41
C PRO A 92 21.70 41.33 0.00
N GLU A 93 21.19 42.14 -0.94
CA GLU A 93 20.04 43.04 -0.74
C GLU A 93 18.70 42.30 -0.72
N GLN A 94 18.65 41.07 -1.24
CA GLN A 94 17.44 40.27 -1.35
C GLN A 94 17.41 39.18 -0.28
N GLN A 95 16.20 38.85 0.20
CA GLN A 95 15.98 37.73 1.12
C GLN A 95 15.24 36.60 0.41
N ILE A 96 15.52 35.36 0.83
CA ILE A 96 14.88 34.15 0.33
C ILE A 96 14.41 33.28 1.50
N GLU A 97 13.25 32.65 1.34
CA GLU A 97 12.77 31.59 2.21
C GLU A 97 13.42 30.26 1.80
N ARG A 98 14.45 29.85 2.52
CA ARG A 98 15.16 28.60 2.19
C ARG A 98 14.52 27.42 2.91
N PRO A 99 14.04 26.38 2.20
CA PRO A 99 13.60 25.16 2.87
C PRO A 99 14.79 24.47 3.52
N ARG A 100 14.57 23.94 4.73
CA ARG A 100 15.56 23.23 5.53
C ARG A 100 14.94 21.95 6.10
N LEU A 101 15.72 20.86 6.05
CA LEU A 101 15.39 19.60 6.70
C LEU A 101 15.53 19.74 8.22
N THR A 102 14.47 19.40 8.94
CA THR A 102 14.51 19.20 10.39
C THR A 102 14.62 17.72 10.70
N LYS A 103 15.37 17.38 11.75
CA LYS A 103 15.57 16.01 12.20
C LYS A 103 15.41 15.94 13.71
N LYS A 104 14.67 14.96 14.20
CA LYS A 104 14.48 14.69 15.62
C LYS A 104 14.47 13.19 15.84
N VAL A 105 15.29 12.69 16.76
CA VAL A 105 15.16 11.33 17.28
C VAL A 105 14.08 11.38 18.37
N LEU A 106 13.19 10.39 18.37
CA LEU A 106 12.11 10.26 19.35
C LEU A 106 12.56 9.20 20.35
N ASP A 107 12.89 9.65 21.57
CA ASP A 107 13.61 8.81 22.52
C ASP A 107 12.70 8.04 23.49
N THR A 108 11.44 8.48 23.64
CA THR A 108 10.45 7.84 24.52
C THR A 108 9.14 7.57 23.80
N GLU A 109 8.36 6.62 24.32
CA GLU A 109 7.04 6.25 23.78
C GLU A 109 6.08 7.44 23.69
N ASP A 110 6.06 8.32 24.70
CA ASP A 110 5.23 9.52 24.71
C ASP A 110 5.54 10.47 23.53
N GLN A 111 6.81 10.55 23.12
CA GLN A 111 7.20 11.35 21.95
C GLN A 111 6.82 10.69 20.62
N ALA A 112 6.63 9.38 20.63
CA ALA A 112 6.29 8.56 19.48
C ALA A 112 4.80 8.20 19.39
N ALA A 113 3.98 8.64 20.35
CA ALA A 113 2.54 8.48 20.38
C ALA A 113 1.84 9.71 19.76
N PHE A 114 1.55 9.63 18.47
CA PHE A 114 0.87 10.69 17.71
C PHE A 114 -0.65 10.54 17.81
N ARG A 115 -1.29 11.39 18.60
CA ARG A 115 -2.76 11.45 18.70
C ARG A 115 -3.43 11.82 17.37
N LEU A 116 -4.70 11.45 17.20
CA LEU A 116 -5.49 11.61 15.97
C LEU A 116 -5.42 13.01 15.34
N HIS A 117 -5.59 14.07 16.14
CA HIS A 117 -5.55 15.46 15.65
C HIS A 117 -4.20 16.16 15.82
N SER A 118 -3.18 15.42 16.27
CA SER A 118 -1.84 15.97 16.43
C SER A 118 -1.11 16.07 15.10
N LYS A 119 -0.24 17.08 14.97
CA LYS A 119 0.62 17.21 13.81
C LYS A 119 1.63 16.06 13.79
N MET A 120 1.55 15.21 12.77
CA MET A 120 2.50 14.13 12.55
C MET A 120 3.64 14.59 11.61
N PRO A 121 4.91 14.23 11.88
CA PRO A 121 6.01 14.49 10.97
C PRO A 121 5.76 13.86 9.59
N ARG A 122 6.12 14.56 8.52
CA ARG A 122 5.94 14.03 7.15
C ARG A 122 6.76 12.76 6.90
N TYR A 123 7.91 12.61 7.56
CA TYR A 123 8.74 11.43 7.49
C TYR A 123 8.96 10.88 8.89
N ILE A 124 8.41 9.71 9.17
CA ILE A 124 8.71 8.94 10.37
C ILE A 124 9.22 7.56 9.95
N TYR A 125 10.34 7.14 10.52
CA TYR A 125 10.99 5.91 10.10
C TYR A 125 11.76 5.25 11.23
N PHE A 126 11.79 3.93 11.19
CA PHE A 126 12.63 3.09 12.02
C PHE A 126 14.04 3.14 11.43
N ALA A 127 15.02 3.46 12.25
CA ALA A 127 16.41 3.62 11.86
C ALA A 127 17.26 2.56 12.56
N ALA A 128 18.03 1.82 11.76
CA ALA A 128 19.06 0.93 12.24
C ALA A 128 20.29 1.73 12.72
N ASN A 129 21.12 1.08 13.54
CA ASN A 129 22.45 1.61 13.88
C ASN A 129 23.42 1.60 12.68
N SER A 130 23.16 0.73 11.70
CA SER A 130 23.98 0.63 10.50
C SER A 130 23.69 1.77 9.52
N LYS A 131 24.69 2.10 8.71
CA LYS A 131 24.62 3.16 7.69
C LYS A 131 24.78 2.57 6.30
N ASN A 132 24.16 3.20 5.32
CA ASN A 132 24.43 2.92 3.91
C ASN A 132 25.78 3.52 3.47
N LYS A 133 26.18 3.25 2.23
CA LYS A 133 27.43 3.73 1.62
C LYS A 133 27.61 5.25 1.69
N TRP A 134 26.51 6.00 1.78
CA TRP A 134 26.49 7.46 1.82
C TRP A 134 26.50 8.04 3.24
N GLY A 135 26.61 7.18 4.27
CA GLY A 135 26.69 7.59 5.67
C GLY A 135 25.35 7.92 6.33
N HIS A 136 24.23 7.62 5.68
CA HIS A 136 22.89 7.76 6.26
C HIS A 136 22.46 6.48 6.97
N GLN A 137 21.74 6.60 8.10
CA GLN A 137 21.17 5.44 8.78
C GLN A 137 20.22 4.69 7.86
N ARG A 138 20.32 3.37 7.85
CA ARG A 138 19.43 2.49 7.08
C ARG A 138 18.08 2.47 7.78
N GLY A 139 16.99 2.70 7.05
CA GLY A 139 15.68 2.80 7.69
C GLY A 139 14.49 2.38 6.83
N TYR A 140 13.36 2.11 7.49
CA TYR A 140 12.07 1.92 6.83
C TYR A 140 11.07 2.96 7.34
N ARG A 141 10.53 3.73 6.40
CA ARG A 141 9.55 4.79 6.63
C ARG A 141 8.14 4.23 6.66
N ILE A 142 7.37 4.69 7.64
CA ILE A 142 5.93 4.47 7.70
C ILE A 142 5.24 5.66 7.01
N GLN A 143 4.36 5.36 6.06
CA GLN A 143 3.54 6.36 5.37
C GLN A 143 2.07 5.94 5.46
N ILE A 144 1.31 6.62 6.31
CA ILE A 144 -0.10 6.31 6.59
C ILE A 144 -1.00 7.05 5.59
N SER A 145 -2.02 6.35 5.10
CA SER A 145 -3.13 6.88 4.30
C SER A 145 -4.43 6.61 5.05
N SER A 146 -4.90 7.62 5.78
CA SER A 146 -6.06 7.54 6.66
C SER A 146 -6.84 8.86 6.60
N PHE A 147 -8.16 8.76 6.75
CA PHE A 147 -9.09 9.89 6.84
C PHE A 147 -9.97 9.74 8.08
N ALA A 148 -9.41 9.14 9.14
CA ALA A 148 -10.14 8.70 10.32
C ALA A 148 -10.95 9.84 10.94
N GLY A 149 -12.21 9.53 11.25
CA GLY A 149 -13.07 10.40 12.05
C GLY A 149 -12.68 10.38 13.53
N ASP A 150 -13.33 11.23 14.32
CA ASP A 150 -13.10 11.31 15.76
C ASP A 150 -13.36 9.95 16.45
N HIS A 151 -12.51 9.61 17.41
CA HIS A 151 -12.71 8.43 18.26
C HIS A 151 -13.74 8.72 19.37
N ILE A 152 -14.23 7.66 20.03
CA ILE A 152 -15.11 7.80 21.21
C ILE A 152 -14.43 8.72 22.24
N PRO A 153 -15.14 9.69 22.86
CA PRO A 153 -14.53 10.57 23.85
C PRO A 153 -13.88 9.80 25.00
N GLU A 154 -12.67 10.20 25.41
CA GLU A 154 -11.92 9.56 26.52
C GLU A 154 -12.68 9.58 27.88
N ALA A 155 -13.66 10.46 28.02
CA ALA A 155 -14.53 10.50 29.21
C ALA A 155 -15.56 9.36 29.24
N SER A 156 -15.79 8.68 28.12
CA SER A 156 -16.69 7.53 28.04
C SER A 156 -16.08 6.33 28.75
N SER A 157 -16.88 5.63 29.55
CA SER A 157 -16.45 4.44 30.29
C SER A 157 -16.10 3.24 29.39
N MET A 158 -16.50 3.27 28.11
CA MET A 158 -16.19 2.21 27.12
C MET A 158 -14.93 2.48 26.31
N GLU A 159 -14.45 3.72 26.28
CA GLU A 159 -13.41 4.14 25.34
C GLU A 159 -12.10 3.38 25.55
N ARG A 160 -11.81 3.01 26.81
CA ARG A 160 -10.59 2.29 27.18
C ARG A 160 -10.43 0.94 26.45
N ALA A 161 -11.53 0.29 26.04
CA ALA A 161 -11.49 -0.95 25.27
C ALA A 161 -10.97 -0.79 23.83
N ILE A 162 -10.97 0.43 23.32
CA ILE A 162 -10.53 0.80 21.97
C ILE A 162 -9.52 1.96 21.98
N SER A 163 -8.75 2.09 23.06
CA SER A 163 -7.86 3.25 23.27
C SER A 163 -6.77 3.43 22.20
N TRP A 164 -6.51 2.41 21.37
CA TRP A 164 -5.65 2.53 20.18
C TRP A 164 -6.20 3.55 19.17
N ALA A 165 -7.52 3.75 19.12
CA ALA A 165 -8.18 4.70 18.21
C ALA A 165 -7.82 6.17 18.49
N ARG A 166 -7.25 6.47 19.67
CA ARG A 166 -6.75 7.81 20.03
C ARG A 166 -5.57 8.25 19.17
N TYR A 167 -4.84 7.30 18.58
CA TYR A 167 -3.53 7.53 17.97
C TYR A 167 -3.59 7.25 16.47
N GLN A 168 -2.95 8.09 15.65
CA GLN A 168 -2.65 7.77 14.25
C GLN A 168 -1.53 6.73 14.17
N LEU A 169 -0.52 6.92 15.01
CA LEU A 169 0.65 6.06 15.17
C LEU A 169 1.08 6.14 16.63
N ALA A 170 1.39 5.00 17.22
CA ALA A 170 2.19 4.92 18.44
C ALA A 170 3.33 3.93 18.22
N VAL A 171 4.48 4.16 18.84
CA VAL A 171 5.59 3.20 18.83
C VAL A 171 5.94 2.90 20.27
N THR A 172 5.91 1.61 20.61
CA THR A 172 6.24 1.10 21.95
C THR A 172 7.43 0.18 21.87
N ARG A 173 8.01 -0.12 23.03
CA ARG A 173 8.95 -1.22 23.15
C ARG A 173 8.21 -2.55 22.97
N ARG A 174 8.79 -3.50 22.23
CA ARG A 174 8.24 -4.84 22.03
C ARG A 174 8.31 -5.66 23.33
N LYS A 175 7.20 -6.27 23.73
CA LYS A 175 7.11 -7.16 24.89
C LYS A 175 6.25 -8.39 24.59
N GLU A 176 6.57 -9.53 25.20
CA GLU A 176 5.80 -10.77 25.03
C GLU A 176 4.41 -10.69 25.70
N GLU A 177 4.32 -9.92 26.78
CA GLU A 177 3.10 -9.64 27.54
C GLU A 177 2.18 -8.60 26.87
N GLU A 178 2.62 -7.95 25.79
CA GLU A 178 1.84 -6.96 25.01
C GLU A 178 1.63 -7.45 23.55
N PRO A 179 1.09 -8.66 23.32
CA PRO A 179 1.07 -9.27 21.98
C PRO A 179 0.00 -8.68 21.05
N THR A 180 -1.05 -8.08 21.61
CA THR A 180 -2.20 -7.54 20.86
C THR A 180 -2.67 -6.23 21.51
N SER A 181 -3.21 -5.33 20.69
CA SER A 181 -3.80 -4.04 21.12
C SER A 181 -5.24 -4.17 21.66
N THR A 182 -5.86 -5.34 21.47
CA THR A 182 -7.24 -5.66 21.82
C THR A 182 -7.36 -7.12 22.25
N SER A 183 -8.57 -7.53 22.63
CA SER A 183 -8.94 -8.90 22.96
C SER A 183 -10.37 -9.19 22.48
N ILE A 184 -10.65 -10.43 22.12
CA ILE A 184 -12.00 -10.90 21.76
C ILE A 184 -13.02 -10.66 22.88
N TYR A 185 -12.58 -10.50 24.12
CA TYR A 185 -13.44 -10.24 25.28
C TYR A 185 -13.81 -8.76 25.45
N ASN A 186 -13.05 -7.82 24.86
CA ASN A 186 -13.29 -6.39 24.97
C ASN A 186 -14.66 -5.99 24.40
N GLN A 187 -15.19 -6.73 23.42
CA GLN A 187 -16.49 -6.45 22.82
C GLN A 187 -17.65 -6.60 23.82
N ASN A 188 -17.59 -7.62 24.68
CA ASN A 188 -18.69 -7.96 25.59
C ASN A 188 -18.55 -7.29 26.96
N ASP A 189 -17.35 -6.86 27.33
CA ASP A 189 -17.11 -6.05 28.53
C ASP A 189 -16.13 -4.91 28.24
N PRO A 190 -16.56 -3.86 27.51
CA PRO A 190 -15.71 -2.72 27.18
C PRO A 190 -15.44 -1.80 28.38
N TRP A 191 -16.20 -1.94 29.48
CA TRP A 191 -16.02 -1.15 30.70
C TRP A 191 -14.89 -1.68 31.59
N MET A 192 -14.62 -2.99 31.50
CA MET A 192 -13.47 -3.65 32.12
C MET A 192 -12.68 -4.42 31.06
N PRO A 193 -12.00 -3.71 30.14
CA PRO A 193 -11.34 -4.35 29.01
C PRO A 193 -10.23 -5.30 29.48
N THR A 194 -10.13 -6.46 28.82
CA THR A 194 -9.05 -7.43 29.07
C THR A 194 -7.70 -6.89 28.62
N VAL A 195 -7.69 -6.11 27.54
CA VAL A 195 -6.50 -5.41 27.01
C VAL A 195 -6.87 -3.96 26.79
N ALA A 196 -6.05 -3.04 27.31
CA ALA A 196 -6.18 -1.60 27.08
C ALA A 196 -4.88 -1.05 26.50
N PHE A 197 -4.86 -0.76 25.20
CA PHE A 197 -3.66 -0.30 24.49
C PHE A 197 -2.99 0.94 25.13
N ALA A 198 -3.77 1.83 25.76
CA ALA A 198 -3.22 3.00 26.43
C ALA A 198 -2.21 2.66 27.53
N ASP A 199 -2.26 1.45 28.09
CA ASP A 199 -1.33 1.01 29.13
C ASP A 199 0.05 0.63 28.58
N PHE A 200 0.16 0.40 27.26
CA PHE A 200 1.44 0.07 26.61
C PHE A 200 2.34 1.30 26.48
N ILE A 201 1.74 2.51 26.43
CA ILE A 201 2.45 3.77 26.38
C ILE A 201 2.69 4.22 27.82
N ASN A 202 3.84 3.84 28.37
CA ASN A 202 4.20 4.07 29.77
C ASN A 202 5.51 4.89 29.91
N ASN A 203 5.87 5.60 28.82
CA ASN A 203 7.04 6.46 28.69
C ASN A 203 8.37 5.72 28.85
N GLU A 204 8.43 4.45 28.43
CA GLU A 204 9.67 3.72 28.27
C GLU A 204 10.59 4.38 27.22
N THR A 205 11.89 4.07 27.31
CA THR A 205 12.86 4.48 26.30
C THR A 205 12.73 3.58 25.07
N ILE A 206 12.71 4.19 23.89
CA ILE A 206 12.60 3.51 22.59
C ILE A 206 13.84 3.69 21.71
N THR A 207 14.94 4.19 22.28
CA THR A 207 16.20 4.36 21.57
C THR A 207 17.02 3.08 21.64
N ASN A 208 17.28 2.47 20.48
CA ASN A 208 18.12 1.27 20.33
C ASN A 208 17.54 0.04 21.04
N GLU A 209 16.21 -0.09 20.98
CA GLU A 209 15.43 -1.17 21.56
C GLU A 209 14.71 -1.95 20.44
N ASP A 210 14.08 -3.05 20.84
CA ASP A 210 13.12 -3.78 20.02
C ASP A 210 11.79 -2.99 20.00
N LEU A 211 11.29 -2.62 18.82
CA LEU A 211 10.24 -1.62 18.66
C LEU A 211 9.08 -2.13 17.81
N VAL A 212 7.87 -1.82 18.25
CA VAL A 212 6.64 -2.13 17.53
C VAL A 212 5.89 -0.84 17.19
N ALA A 213 5.49 -0.70 15.93
CA ALA A 213 4.56 0.35 15.52
C ALA A 213 3.12 -0.14 15.56
N TRP A 214 2.25 0.67 16.14
CA TRP A 214 0.80 0.50 16.20
C TRP A 214 0.16 1.57 15.35
N ILE A 215 -0.42 1.17 14.21
CA ILE A 215 -0.93 2.10 13.20
C ILE A 215 -2.45 2.03 13.17
N THR A 216 -3.10 3.19 13.28
CA THR A 216 -4.54 3.33 13.13
C THR A 216 -4.90 3.93 11.78
N ALA A 217 -5.72 3.22 11.01
CA ALA A 217 -6.27 3.71 9.75
C ALA A 217 -7.80 3.56 9.73
N GLY A 218 -8.49 4.56 9.18
CA GLY A 218 -9.95 4.56 9.12
C GLY A 218 -10.47 5.75 8.32
N PHE A 219 -11.78 5.87 8.25
CA PHE A 219 -12.46 7.02 7.63
C PHE A 219 -13.86 7.21 8.25
N LEU A 220 -14.41 8.43 8.13
CA LEU A 220 -15.82 8.70 8.44
C LEU A 220 -16.69 8.28 7.26
N HIS A 221 -17.68 7.40 7.49
CA HIS A 221 -18.69 7.05 6.50
C HIS A 221 -20.03 7.69 6.84
N ILE A 222 -20.51 8.57 5.96
CA ILE A 222 -21.91 9.04 5.97
C ILE A 222 -22.59 8.31 4.80
N PRO A 223 -23.39 7.26 5.05
CA PRO A 223 -23.99 6.49 3.97
C PRO A 223 -24.85 7.34 3.06
N HIS A 224 -24.84 7.02 1.76
CA HIS A 224 -25.60 7.73 0.75
C HIS A 224 -26.22 6.79 -0.29
N SER A 225 -27.01 7.32 -1.22
CA SER A 225 -27.82 6.53 -2.16
C SER A 225 -27.02 5.53 -2.99
N GLU A 226 -25.79 5.87 -3.33
CA GLU A 226 -24.88 5.08 -4.14
C GLU A 226 -24.23 3.92 -3.36
N ASP A 227 -24.42 3.83 -2.04
CA ASP A 227 -24.05 2.66 -1.22
C ASP A 227 -25.05 1.49 -1.38
N ILE A 228 -26.14 1.67 -2.13
CA ILE A 228 -27.11 0.61 -2.41
C ILE A 228 -26.80 -0.01 -3.79
N PRO A 229 -26.66 -1.34 -3.90
CA PRO A 229 -26.88 -2.36 -2.85
C PRO A 229 -25.66 -2.62 -1.95
N ASN A 230 -24.47 -2.17 -2.33
CA ASN A 230 -23.24 -2.33 -1.56
C ASN A 230 -22.39 -1.07 -1.65
N THR A 231 -21.72 -0.73 -0.56
CA THR A 231 -20.65 0.27 -0.55
C THR A 231 -19.53 -0.15 -1.52
N VAL A 232 -19.07 0.82 -2.32
CA VAL A 232 -18.02 0.59 -3.31
C VAL A 232 -16.63 0.71 -2.69
N THR A 233 -15.65 0.02 -3.27
CA THR A 233 -14.25 0.07 -2.81
C THR A 233 -13.53 1.35 -3.23
N VAL A 234 -14.00 2.01 -4.30
CA VAL A 234 -13.36 3.20 -4.86
C VAL A 234 -13.45 4.35 -3.86
N GLY A 235 -12.30 4.86 -3.43
CA GLY A 235 -12.22 5.96 -2.45
C GLY A 235 -12.28 5.54 -0.98
N ASN A 236 -12.70 4.31 -0.68
CA ASN A 236 -12.84 3.78 0.69
C ASN A 236 -11.60 2.98 1.16
N SER A 237 -10.50 3.05 0.41
CA SER A 237 -9.24 2.36 0.75
C SER A 237 -8.41 3.20 1.72
N VAL A 238 -8.02 2.59 2.85
CA VAL A 238 -7.12 3.17 3.85
C VAL A 238 -6.03 2.15 4.20
N GLY A 239 -4.96 2.59 4.86
CA GLY A 239 -3.87 1.72 5.27
C GLY A 239 -2.55 2.47 5.39
N PHE A 240 -1.44 1.79 5.15
CA PHE A 240 -0.11 2.41 5.15
C PHE A 240 0.86 1.69 4.21
N LEU A 241 2.00 2.33 3.97
CA LEU A 241 3.12 1.78 3.24
C LEU A 241 4.36 1.76 4.14
N LEU A 242 5.11 0.66 4.04
CA LEU A 242 6.48 0.55 4.55
C LEU A 242 7.44 0.77 3.39
N ARG A 243 8.26 1.81 3.48
CA ARG A 243 9.13 2.23 2.37
C ARG A 243 10.58 2.26 2.80
N PRO A 244 11.51 1.61 2.06
CA PRO A 244 12.93 1.73 2.37
C PRO A 244 13.34 3.21 2.26
N TYR A 245 14.05 3.70 3.26
CA TYR A 245 14.54 5.08 3.35
C TYR A 245 16.00 5.05 3.76
N ASN A 246 16.89 5.30 2.79
CA ASN A 246 18.33 5.08 2.91
C ASN A 246 18.72 3.65 3.32
N TYR A 247 17.80 2.69 3.25
CA TYR A 247 18.10 1.29 3.59
C TYR A 247 19.06 0.65 2.59
N TYR A 248 18.84 0.86 1.30
CA TYR A 248 19.74 0.39 0.25
C TYR A 248 20.72 1.51 -0.15
N ASP A 249 21.81 1.14 -0.82
CA ASP A 249 22.76 2.10 -1.39
C ASP A 249 22.22 2.77 -2.66
N MET A 250 21.23 2.15 -3.29
CA MET A 250 20.50 2.63 -4.47
C MET A 250 19.13 1.95 -4.57
N ASP A 251 18.30 2.36 -5.52
CA ASP A 251 17.03 1.69 -5.78
C ASP A 251 17.25 0.21 -6.15
N PRO A 252 16.70 -0.77 -5.38
CA PRO A 252 16.86 -2.19 -5.70
C PRO A 252 16.24 -2.58 -7.04
N SER A 253 15.27 -1.81 -7.57
CA SER A 253 14.61 -2.12 -8.85
C SER A 253 15.56 -2.02 -10.06
N ILE A 254 16.72 -1.38 -9.91
CA ILE A 254 17.73 -1.28 -10.98
C ILE A 254 18.24 -2.66 -11.43
N TYR A 255 18.16 -3.67 -10.58
CA TYR A 255 18.57 -5.04 -10.88
C TYR A 255 17.40 -5.93 -11.36
N SER A 256 16.23 -5.33 -11.61
CA SER A 256 15.07 -6.08 -12.10
C SER A 256 15.39 -6.71 -13.46
N HIS A 257 15.10 -8.01 -13.59
CA HIS A 257 15.17 -8.72 -14.87
C HIS A 257 14.13 -8.21 -15.89
N ASP A 258 13.10 -7.50 -15.42
CA ASP A 258 12.08 -6.88 -16.25
C ASP A 258 12.42 -5.41 -16.59
N GLY A 259 13.56 -4.90 -16.14
CA GLY A 259 14.05 -3.57 -16.49
C GLY A 259 14.42 -3.50 -17.99
N VAL A 260 13.89 -2.51 -18.71
CA VAL A 260 14.16 -2.31 -20.14
C VAL A 260 14.89 -1.00 -20.37
N PHE A 261 16.01 -1.06 -21.08
CA PHE A 261 16.79 0.11 -21.49
C PHE A 261 17.41 -0.12 -22.88
N PHE A 262 17.30 0.88 -23.74
CA PHE A 262 17.97 0.93 -25.04
C PHE A 262 18.21 2.37 -25.45
N THR A 263 19.22 2.59 -26.28
CA THR A 263 19.62 3.91 -26.81
C THR A 263 19.10 4.12 -28.23
N SER A 264 19.19 5.34 -28.75
CA SER A 264 18.81 5.66 -30.13
C SER A 264 19.69 4.99 -31.20
N GLU A 265 20.86 4.48 -30.81
CA GLU A 265 21.80 3.81 -31.71
C GLU A 265 21.48 2.30 -31.88
N GLN A 266 20.61 1.75 -31.03
CA GLN A 266 20.25 0.35 -31.02
C GLN A 266 18.90 0.11 -31.68
N ASP A 267 18.73 -1.07 -32.29
CA ASP A 267 17.45 -1.50 -32.83
C ASP A 267 16.53 -2.01 -31.71
N PHE A 268 15.60 -1.15 -31.27
CA PHE A 268 14.62 -1.49 -30.23
C PHE A 268 13.60 -2.56 -30.67
N THR A 269 13.60 -2.96 -31.95
CA THR A 269 12.77 -4.05 -32.47
C THR A 269 13.44 -5.42 -32.35
N ALA A 270 14.72 -5.47 -31.96
CA ALA A 270 15.43 -6.70 -31.72
C ALA A 270 15.16 -7.24 -30.29
N CYS A 271 14.80 -8.52 -30.17
CA CYS A 271 14.52 -9.18 -28.88
C CYS A 271 15.72 -9.16 -27.91
N GLU A 272 16.94 -9.25 -28.44
CA GLU A 272 18.16 -9.23 -27.61
C GLU A 272 18.41 -7.86 -26.96
N ILE A 273 17.82 -6.80 -27.51
CA ILE A 273 17.94 -5.42 -27.01
C ILE A 273 16.71 -5.05 -26.18
N ASN A 274 15.52 -5.47 -26.62
CA ASN A 274 14.26 -5.16 -25.99
C ASN A 274 13.43 -6.44 -25.83
N PRO A 275 13.35 -7.01 -24.61
CA PRO A 275 12.54 -8.20 -24.35
C PRO A 275 11.07 -8.06 -24.75
N LEU A 276 10.54 -6.82 -24.78
CA LEU A 276 9.17 -6.57 -25.23
C LEU A 276 8.97 -6.87 -26.72
N ALA A 277 10.02 -6.77 -27.53
CA ALA A 277 9.95 -7.05 -28.96
C ALA A 277 9.71 -8.54 -29.27
N CYS A 278 10.05 -9.45 -28.34
CA CYS A 278 9.77 -10.87 -28.49
C CYS A 278 8.46 -11.33 -27.85
N LEU A 279 7.78 -10.51 -27.05
CA LEU A 279 6.49 -10.87 -26.44
C LEU A 279 5.48 -11.45 -27.44
N PRO A 280 5.30 -10.92 -28.67
CA PRO A 280 4.37 -11.52 -29.64
C PRO A 280 4.70 -12.98 -30.01
N LYS A 281 5.96 -13.40 -29.86
CA LYS A 281 6.42 -14.78 -30.12
C LYS A 281 6.44 -15.62 -28.85
N THR A 282 7.00 -15.08 -27.75
CA THR A 282 7.25 -15.81 -26.50
C THR A 282 6.00 -15.93 -25.62
N ALA A 283 5.15 -14.91 -25.60
CA ALA A 283 3.85 -14.90 -24.92
C ALA A 283 2.69 -15.12 -25.91
N SER A 284 2.89 -16.01 -26.88
CA SER A 284 1.93 -16.27 -27.97
C SER A 284 0.77 -17.18 -27.58
N CYS A 285 0.80 -17.79 -26.40
CA CYS A 285 -0.22 -18.71 -25.92
C CYS A 285 -0.81 -18.28 -24.59
N LEU A 286 -2.06 -18.71 -24.35
CA LEU A 286 -2.71 -18.58 -23.06
C LEU A 286 -2.81 -19.97 -22.41
N PRO A 287 -2.67 -20.07 -21.09
CA PRO A 287 -2.96 -21.32 -20.39
C PRO A 287 -4.45 -21.66 -20.53
N ASN A 288 -4.78 -22.96 -20.49
CA ASN A 288 -6.17 -23.38 -20.33
C ASN A 288 -6.62 -23.06 -18.90
N PHE A 289 -7.50 -22.09 -18.76
CA PHE A 289 -8.11 -21.79 -17.47
C PHE A 289 -9.16 -22.87 -17.14
N PRO A 290 -9.11 -23.47 -15.95
CA PRO A 290 -10.22 -24.32 -15.51
C PRO A 290 -11.50 -23.48 -15.44
N PRO A 291 -12.69 -24.08 -15.67
CA PRO A 291 -13.95 -23.42 -15.39
C PRO A 291 -13.97 -22.92 -13.95
N PHE A 292 -14.55 -21.74 -13.73
CA PHE A 292 -14.71 -21.19 -12.39
C PHE A 292 -15.49 -22.18 -11.52
N THR A 293 -14.97 -22.46 -10.32
CA THR A 293 -15.62 -23.23 -9.28
C THR A 293 -15.81 -22.37 -8.04
N TYR A 294 -16.94 -22.55 -7.35
CA TYR A 294 -17.24 -21.90 -6.08
C TYR A 294 -17.62 -22.98 -5.07
N ASP A 295 -16.83 -23.11 -4.01
CA ASP A 295 -16.99 -24.16 -2.99
C ASP A 295 -18.24 -23.97 -2.12
N GLY A 296 -19.00 -22.90 -2.34
CA GLY A 296 -20.27 -22.67 -1.68
C GLY A 296 -20.12 -22.28 -0.21
N PHE A 297 -21.19 -22.54 0.53
CA PHE A 297 -21.30 -22.16 1.94
C PHE A 297 -20.90 -23.33 2.84
N ARG A 298 -20.13 -23.06 3.90
CA ARG A 298 -19.93 -24.04 4.99
C ARG A 298 -21.23 -24.15 5.78
N ASN A 299 -21.82 -25.34 5.83
CA ASN A 299 -23.01 -25.59 6.64
C ASN A 299 -22.62 -25.62 8.12
N MET A 300 -22.77 -24.50 8.82
CA MET A 300 -22.46 -24.36 10.26
C MET A 300 -23.55 -24.96 11.17
N SER A 301 -24.61 -25.56 10.63
CA SER A 301 -25.72 -26.13 11.41
C SER A 301 -25.43 -27.53 12.02
N ARG A 302 -24.17 -27.99 11.99
CA ARG A 302 -23.72 -29.19 12.71
C ARG A 302 -22.60 -28.82 13.69
N LEU A 303 -22.99 -28.25 14.82
CA LEU A 303 -22.23 -28.21 16.06
C LEU A 303 -23.13 -28.71 17.18
#